data_AF-A0A6P2CZ65-F1
#
_entry.id   AF-A0A6P2CZ65-F1
#
_cell.length_a   1.000
_cell.length_b   1.000
_cell.length_c   1.000
_cell.angle_alpha   90.00
_cell.angle_beta   90.00
_cell.angle_gamma   90.00
#
_symmetry.space_group_name_H-M   'P 1'
#
loop_
_entity.id
_entity.type
_entity.pdbx_description
1 polymer ?
#
loop_
_entity_poly.entity_id
_entity_poly.type
_entity_poly.pdbx_seq_one_letter_code
_entity_poly.pdbx_strand_id
1 'polypeptide(L)'
;MGAAHAHFGEGHSEARAWVARTREALLRGGASALLSELAGAELAGLRGYFEPHVARTGYASRLRLGQSIGSGLVEGACKQVIGRRLKQTGARWKVRRAERMAALCAIQAGGQWDTYWLHAA
;
A
#
# COMPACT_ATOMS: atom_id res chain seq x y z
N MET A 1 4.61 10.30 9.39
CA MET A 1 5.45 11.14 10.27
C MET A 1 5.43 12.61 9.86
N GLY A 2 5.43 12.96 8.55
CA GLY A 2 5.41 14.36 8.11
C GLY A 2 4.28 15.24 8.69
N ALA A 3 3.02 14.79 8.63
CA ALA A 3 1.89 15.59 9.15
C ALA A 3 1.89 15.76 10.68
N ALA A 4 2.22 14.70 11.43
CA ALA A 4 2.33 14.78 12.89
C ALA A 4 3.50 15.66 13.32
N HIS A 5 4.61 15.61 12.58
CA HIS A 5 5.76 16.45 12.82
C HIS A 5 5.49 17.92 12.48
N ALA A 6 4.73 18.19 11.40
CA ALA A 6 4.27 19.53 11.07
C ALA A 6 3.33 20.13 12.13
N HIS A 7 2.53 19.29 12.81
CA HIS A 7 1.58 19.72 13.85
C HIS A 7 2.21 19.85 15.26
N PHE A 8 3.19 19.01 15.62
CA PHE A 8 3.75 18.97 16.99
C PHE A 8 5.27 19.22 17.10
N GLY A 9 6.01 19.40 16.00
CA GLY A 9 7.47 19.46 16.04
C GLY A 9 8.16 18.09 16.23
N GLU A 10 9.49 18.05 16.29
CA GLU A 10 10.29 16.79 16.23
C GLU A 10 10.41 16.18 17.63
N GLY A 11 10.32 14.85 17.76
CA GLY A 11 10.65 14.14 19.01
C GLY A 11 9.54 14.00 20.07
N HIS A 12 8.32 14.47 19.85
CA HIS A 12 7.28 14.51 20.89
C HIS A 12 6.48 13.20 21.06
N SER A 13 6.25 12.77 22.30
CA SER A 13 5.34 11.66 22.65
C SER A 13 3.89 11.93 22.22
N GLU A 14 3.49 13.21 22.24
CA GLU A 14 2.20 13.71 21.79
C GLU A 14 1.96 13.43 20.29
N ALA A 15 2.99 13.58 19.45
CA ALA A 15 2.90 13.27 18.03
C ALA A 15 2.58 11.79 17.78
N ARG A 16 3.19 10.88 18.56
CA ARG A 16 2.89 9.44 18.46
C ARG A 16 1.48 9.13 18.92
N ALA A 17 1.04 9.72 20.03
CA ALA A 17 -0.32 9.54 20.54
C ALA A 17 -1.37 10.06 19.54
N TRP A 18 -1.13 11.21 18.92
CA TRP A 18 -1.99 11.76 17.87
C TRP A 18 -2.04 10.87 16.63
N VAL A 19 -0.90 10.35 16.16
CA VAL A 19 -0.87 9.39 15.03
C VAL A 19 -1.66 8.13 15.36
N ALA A 20 -1.55 7.62 16.58
CA ALA A 20 -2.29 6.43 17.00
C ALA A 20 -3.81 6.68 16.96
N ARG A 21 -4.28 7.80 17.53
CA ARG A 21 -5.70 8.18 17.53
C ARG A 21 -6.24 8.41 16.12
N THR A 22 -5.59 9.24 15.32
CA THR A 22 -6.04 9.56 13.96
C THR A 22 -6.00 8.33 13.03
N ARG A 23 -5.02 7.44 13.21
CA ARG A 23 -5.01 6.12 12.53
C ARG A 23 -6.20 5.27 12.95
N GLU A 24 -6.54 5.24 14.23
CA GLU A 24 -7.71 4.49 14.71
C GLU A 24 -9.02 5.06 14.17
N ALA A 25 -9.17 6.39 14.15
CA ALA A 25 -10.30 7.07 13.53
C ALA A 25 -10.46 6.67 12.05
N LEU A 26 -9.36 6.69 11.28
CA LEU A 26 -9.36 6.26 9.87
C LEU A 26 -9.72 4.78 9.70
N LEU A 27 -9.21 3.89 10.56
CA LEU A 27 -9.47 2.45 10.45
C LEU A 27 -10.91 2.08 10.81
N ARG A 28 -11.51 2.77 11.78
CA ARG A 28 -12.87 2.50 12.27
C ARG A 28 -13.95 3.26 11.50
N GLY A 29 -13.74 4.55 11.27
CA GLY A 29 -14.73 5.47 10.70
C GLY A 29 -14.37 6.04 9.32
N GLY A 30 -13.25 5.61 8.73
CA GLY A 30 -12.81 6.08 7.41
C GLY A 30 -12.35 7.54 7.43
N ALA A 31 -12.22 8.12 6.24
CA ALA A 31 -11.71 9.47 6.07
C ALA A 31 -12.67 10.51 6.66
N SER A 32 -13.99 10.26 6.70
CA SER A 32 -14.93 11.16 7.35
C SER A 32 -14.60 11.36 8.83
N ALA A 33 -14.35 10.27 9.57
CA ALA A 33 -13.97 10.35 10.98
C ALA A 33 -12.60 11.02 11.16
N LEU A 34 -11.62 10.67 10.31
CA LEU A 34 -10.31 11.33 10.32
C LEU A 34 -10.43 12.84 10.10
N LEU A 35 -11.16 13.27 9.06
CA LEU A 35 -11.30 14.68 8.70
C LEU A 35 -11.95 15.52 9.81
N SER A 36 -12.87 14.95 10.59
CA SER A 36 -13.43 15.61 11.78
C SER A 36 -12.40 15.88 12.88
N GLU A 37 -11.30 15.13 12.92
CA GLU A 37 -10.20 15.31 13.89
C GLU A 37 -9.06 16.19 13.36
N LEU A 38 -8.99 16.44 12.05
CA LEU A 38 -7.92 17.25 11.44
C LEU A 38 -8.25 18.75 11.53
N ALA A 39 -7.65 19.43 12.49
CA ALA A 39 -7.72 20.89 12.65
C ALA A 39 -6.32 21.53 12.50
N GLY A 40 -6.27 22.72 11.91
CA GLY A 40 -5.03 23.48 11.70
C GLY A 40 -4.61 23.61 10.23
N ALA A 41 -3.95 24.73 9.91
CA ALA A 41 -3.55 25.07 8.54
C ALA A 41 -2.42 24.16 8.02
N GLU A 42 -1.55 23.71 8.92
CA GLU A 42 -0.45 22.78 8.67
C GLU A 42 -0.92 21.38 8.24
N LEU A 43 -2.19 21.04 8.47
CA LEU A 43 -2.80 19.78 8.04
C LEU A 43 -3.61 19.91 6.74
N ALA A 44 -3.64 21.09 6.10
CA ALA A 44 -4.43 21.33 4.88
C ALA A 44 -4.11 20.34 3.76
N GLY A 45 -2.84 19.96 3.58
CA GLY A 45 -2.45 18.96 2.58
C GLY A 45 -3.01 17.57 2.87
N LEU A 46 -3.03 17.16 4.14
CA LEU A 46 -3.60 15.88 4.55
C LEU A 46 -5.13 15.86 4.37
N ARG A 47 -5.79 16.96 4.73
CA ARG A 47 -7.23 17.15 4.48
C ARG A 47 -7.57 17.09 2.99
N GLY A 48 -6.86 17.88 2.18
CA GLY A 48 -7.05 17.92 0.72
C GLY A 48 -6.80 16.56 0.04
N TYR A 49 -5.95 15.72 0.63
CA TYR A 49 -5.81 14.34 0.16
C TYR A 49 -7.05 13.50 0.50
N PHE A 50 -7.53 13.53 1.76
CA PHE A 50 -8.59 12.63 2.21
C PHE A 50 -10.01 13.04 1.82
N GLU A 51 -10.29 14.34 1.67
CA GLU A 51 -11.60 14.88 1.27
C GLU A 51 -12.16 14.21 -0.01
N PRO A 52 -11.45 14.17 -1.15
CA PRO A 52 -11.94 13.48 -2.34
C PRO A 52 -11.89 11.94 -2.24
N HIS A 53 -11.22 11.39 -1.22
CA HIS A 53 -10.98 9.96 -1.06
C HIS A 53 -11.87 9.29 0.00
N VAL A 54 -12.86 9.99 0.57
CA VAL A 54 -13.76 9.46 1.60
C VAL A 54 -14.32 8.09 1.22
N ALA A 55 -14.89 7.95 0.01
CA ALA A 55 -15.47 6.70 -0.48
C ALA A 55 -14.47 5.53 -0.57
N ARG A 56 -13.16 5.82 -0.63
CA ARG A 56 -12.10 4.81 -0.74
C ARG A 56 -11.62 4.28 0.60
N THR A 57 -12.13 4.78 1.72
CA THR A 57 -11.60 4.50 3.08
C THR A 57 -12.55 3.68 3.98
N GLY A 58 -13.47 2.92 3.39
CA GLY A 58 -14.28 1.92 4.12
C GLY A 58 -13.46 0.75 4.65
N TYR A 59 -12.44 1.02 5.48
CA TYR A 59 -11.47 0.04 5.95
C TYR A 59 -12.08 -0.92 6.97
N ALA A 60 -12.95 -0.45 7.86
CA ALA A 60 -13.61 -1.29 8.84
C ALA A 60 -14.38 -2.46 8.19
N SER A 61 -15.13 -2.21 7.11
CA SER A 61 -15.84 -3.27 6.38
C SER A 61 -14.88 -4.21 5.65
N ARG A 62 -13.87 -3.67 4.95
CA ARG A 62 -12.84 -4.47 4.26
C ARG A 62 -12.11 -5.40 5.21
N LEU A 63 -11.68 -4.89 6.36
CA LEU A 63 -10.99 -5.68 7.38
C LEU A 63 -11.89 -6.80 7.94
N ARG A 64 -13.18 -6.53 8.18
CA ARG A 64 -14.15 -7.58 8.58
C ARG A 64 -14.33 -8.66 7.53
N LEU A 65 -14.21 -8.33 6.25
CA LEU A 65 -14.30 -9.26 5.13
C LEU A 65 -12.94 -9.92 4.80
N GLY A 66 -11.88 -9.68 5.58
CA GLY A 66 -10.54 -10.19 5.28
C GLY A 66 -9.89 -9.58 4.02
N GLN A 67 -10.41 -8.46 3.53
CA GLN A 67 -9.91 -7.78 2.35
C GLN A 67 -8.71 -6.89 2.70
N SER A 68 -7.76 -6.78 1.77
CA SER A 68 -6.63 -5.87 1.93
C SER A 68 -7.08 -4.41 1.89
N ILE A 69 -6.45 -3.58 2.72
CA ILE A 69 -6.65 -2.12 2.76
C ILE A 69 -5.42 -1.34 2.27
N GLY A 70 -4.43 -2.06 1.72
CA GLY A 70 -3.18 -1.49 1.23
C GLY A 70 -2.44 -2.44 0.31
N SER A 71 -1.42 -1.92 -0.37
CA SER A 71 -0.61 -2.60 -1.38
C SER A 71 0.48 -3.51 -0.81
N GLY A 72 0.65 -3.61 0.51
CA GLY A 72 1.80 -4.29 1.12
C GLY A 72 2.00 -5.76 0.67
N LEU A 73 0.92 -6.52 0.51
CA LEU A 73 0.99 -7.88 -0.03
C LEU A 73 1.47 -7.90 -1.49
N VAL A 74 0.97 -6.97 -2.31
CA VAL A 74 1.34 -6.83 -3.73
C VAL A 74 2.81 -6.39 -3.85
N GLU A 75 3.23 -5.40 -3.07
CA GLU A 75 4.63 -4.93 -3.03
C GLU A 75 5.58 -6.03 -2.54
N GLY A 76 5.17 -6.79 -1.52
CA GLY A 76 5.89 -7.96 -1.04
C GLY A 76 6.08 -9.00 -2.14
N ALA A 77 5.02 -9.33 -2.88
CA ALA A 77 5.08 -10.24 -4.03
C ALA A 77 5.99 -9.68 -5.14
N CYS A 78 5.84 -8.41 -5.51
CA CYS A 78 6.72 -7.76 -6.49
C CYS A 78 8.19 -7.82 -6.06
N LYS A 79 8.50 -7.65 -4.78
CA LYS A 79 9.87 -7.73 -4.25
C LYS A 79 10.40 -9.17 -4.27
N GLN A 80 9.63 -10.12 -3.74
CA GLN A 80 10.09 -11.49 -3.47
C GLN A 80 10.00 -12.42 -4.68
N VAL A 81 9.00 -12.23 -5.53
CA VAL A 81 8.75 -13.06 -6.72
C VAL A 81 9.45 -12.45 -7.94
N ILE A 82 9.10 -11.21 -8.28
CA ILE A 82 9.58 -10.58 -9.52
C ILE A 82 10.99 -10.00 -9.34
N GLY A 83 11.17 -9.19 -8.30
CA GLY A 83 12.41 -8.47 -8.01
C GLY A 83 13.58 -9.42 -7.77
N ARG A 84 13.34 -10.53 -7.06
CA ARG A 84 14.35 -11.56 -6.80
C ARG A 84 14.98 -12.11 -8.09
N ARG A 85 14.21 -12.21 -9.18
CA ARG A 85 14.71 -12.67 -10.48
C ARG A 85 15.26 -11.52 -11.34
N LEU A 86 14.54 -10.41 -11.42
CA LEU A 86 14.86 -9.34 -12.37
C LEU A 86 15.95 -8.38 -11.90
N LYS A 87 16.13 -8.21 -10.58
CA LYS A 87 17.07 -7.24 -9.98
C LYS A 87 18.37 -7.86 -9.48
N GLN A 88 18.80 -8.99 -10.06
CA GLN A 88 20.09 -9.60 -9.73
C GLN A 88 21.25 -8.73 -10.26
N THR A 89 22.41 -8.80 -9.60
CA THR A 89 23.63 -8.11 -10.06
C THR A 89 23.97 -8.52 -11.49
N GLY A 90 24.25 -7.54 -12.35
CA GLY A 90 24.59 -7.77 -13.75
C GLY A 90 23.39 -8.07 -14.66
N ALA A 91 22.16 -8.10 -14.14
CA ALA A 91 20.97 -8.34 -14.94
C ALA A 91 20.76 -7.21 -15.97
N ARG A 92 20.64 -7.58 -17.24
CA ARG A 92 20.30 -6.68 -18.35
C ARG A 92 19.13 -7.25 -19.11
N TRP A 93 18.06 -6.46 -19.23
CA TRP A 93 16.83 -6.89 -19.88
C TRP A 93 16.43 -5.91 -20.97
N LYS A 94 15.92 -6.45 -22.09
CA LYS A 94 15.05 -5.68 -22.98
C LYS A 94 13.67 -5.61 -22.32
N VAL A 95 12.99 -4.47 -22.35
CA VAL A 95 11.69 -4.26 -21.67
C VAL A 95 10.70 -5.39 -21.96
N ARG A 96 10.46 -5.69 -23.25
CA ARG A 96 9.59 -6.80 -23.68
C ARG A 96 9.97 -8.16 -23.08
N ARG A 97 11.26 -8.42 -22.84
CA ARG A 97 11.74 -9.68 -22.24
C ARG A 97 11.60 -9.68 -20.71
N ALA A 98 11.74 -8.52 -20.06
CA ALA A 98 11.51 -8.36 -18.64
C ALA A 98 10.05 -8.66 -18.26
N GLU A 99 9.10 -8.12 -19.03
CA GLU A 99 7.66 -8.34 -18.82
C GLU A 99 7.30 -9.83 -18.92
N ARG A 100 7.80 -10.52 -19.95
CA ARG A 100 7.59 -11.97 -20.13
C ARG A 100 8.19 -12.78 -18.99
N MET A 101 9.39 -12.42 -18.54
CA MET A 101 10.02 -13.08 -17.39
C MET A 101 9.22 -12.84 -16.11
N ALA A 102 8.71 -11.62 -15.90
CA ALA A 102 7.83 -11.33 -14.76
C ALA A 102 6.56 -12.18 -14.80
N ALA A 103 5.94 -12.35 -15.96
CA ALA A 103 4.79 -13.23 -16.14
C ALA A 103 5.11 -14.70 -15.79
N LEU A 104 6.25 -15.22 -16.26
CA LEU A 104 6.70 -16.57 -15.89
C LEU A 104 6.94 -16.72 -14.38
N CYS A 105 7.55 -15.73 -13.74
CA CYS A 105 7.73 -15.73 -12.28
C CYS A 105 6.37 -15.75 -11.55
N ALA A 106 5.37 -15.01 -12.04
CA ALA A 106 4.02 -15.00 -11.47
C ALA A 106 3.31 -16.35 -11.65
N ILE A 107 3.39 -16.95 -12.84
CA ILE A 107 2.82 -18.28 -13.14
C ILE A 107 3.43 -19.33 -12.21
N GLN A 108 4.76 -19.33 -12.07
CA GLN A 108 5.45 -20.27 -11.21
C GLN A 108 5.06 -20.08 -9.73
N ALA A 109 5.05 -18.84 -9.23
CA ALA A 109 4.67 -18.55 -7.85
C ALA A 109 3.19 -18.85 -7.56
N GLY A 110 2.32 -18.72 -8.57
CA GLY A 110 0.90 -19.04 -8.50
C GLY A 110 0.57 -20.52 -8.65
N GLY A 111 1.56 -21.40 -8.83
CA GLY A 111 1.33 -22.84 -9.02
C GLY A 111 0.69 -23.20 -10.37
N GLN A 112 0.79 -22.31 -11.36
CA GLN A 112 0.15 -22.48 -12.69
C GLN A 112 1.13 -23.00 -13.75
N TRP A 113 2.28 -23.52 -13.33
CA TRP A 113 3.36 -23.92 -14.23
C TRP A 113 2.92 -25.03 -15.18
N ASP A 114 2.27 -26.07 -14.67
CA ASP A 114 1.82 -27.19 -15.49
C ASP A 114 0.71 -26.76 -16.45
N THR A 115 -0.27 -25.97 -15.97
CA THR A 115 -1.34 -25.37 -16.80
C THR A 115 -0.77 -24.52 -17.93
N TYR A 116 0.27 -23.72 -17.65
CA TYR A 116 0.92 -22.91 -18.67
C TYR A 116 1.50 -23.77 -19.80
N TRP A 117 2.20 -24.86 -19.47
CA TRP A 117 2.79 -25.74 -20.48
C TRP A 117 1.75 -26.55 -21.26
N LEU A 118 0.63 -26.93 -20.63
CA LEU A 118 -0.49 -27.56 -21.33
C LEU A 118 -1.10 -26.67 -22.41
N HIS A 119 -1.11 -25.35 -22.21
CA HIS A 119 -1.64 -24.39 -23.19
C HIS A 119 -0.59 -23.81 -24.15
N ALA A 120 0.71 -23.96 -23.83
CA ALA A 120 1.80 -23.48 -24.66
C ALA A 120 2.24 -24.49 -25.74
N ALA A 121 1.80 -25.75 -25.61
CA ALA A 121 1.94 -26.81 -26.61
C ALA A 121 0.91 -26.67 -27.73
#